data_AF-A0A7V7PKJ8-F1
#
_entry.id   AF-A0A7V7PKJ8-F1
#
_cell.length_a   1.000
_cell.length_b   1.000
_cell.length_c   1.000
_cell.angle_alpha   90.00
_cell.angle_beta   90.00
_cell.angle_gamma   90.00
#
_symmetry.space_group_name_H-M   'P 1'
#
loop_
_entity.id
_entity.type
_entity.pdbx_description
1 polymer ?
#
loop_
_entity_poly.entity_id
_entity_poly.type
_entity_poly.pdbx_seq_one_letter_code
_entity_poly.pdbx_strand_id
1 'polypeptide(L)' 'MSRLAERVTELPFNDDLEAAVDEVLRLSGGDARTAVRAVLLGQRSIVESYSSLISTGYARTGARPC' A
#
# COMPACT_ATOMS: atom_id res chain seq x y z
N MET A 1 -2.90 -10.79 3.77
CA MET A 1 -2.02 -9.70 4.24
C MET A 1 -1.86 -9.79 5.75
N SER A 2 -0.83 -9.18 6.35
CA SER A 2 -0.77 -9.05 7.82
C SER A 2 -1.67 -7.88 8.26
N ARG A 3 -2.39 -8.01 9.38
CA ARG A 3 -3.29 -6.94 9.90
C ARG A 3 -2.62 -5.58 10.09
N LEU A 4 -1.31 -5.57 10.34
CA LEU A 4 -0.55 -4.32 10.48
C LEU A 4 -0.30 -3.64 9.13
N ALA A 5 0.01 -4.41 8.09
CA ALA A 5 0.21 -3.88 6.75
C ALA A 5 -1.07 -3.24 6.20
N GLU A 6 -2.23 -3.87 6.41
CA GLU A 6 -3.55 -3.34 6.02
C GLU A 6 -3.80 -1.97 6.68
N ARG A 7 -3.57 -1.86 7.99
CA ARG A 7 -3.72 -0.60 8.73
C ARG A 7 -2.79 0.51 8.26
N VAL A 8 -1.55 0.17 7.87
CA VAL A 8 -0.60 1.16 7.33
C VAL A 8 -1.04 1.67 5.96
N THR A 9 -1.58 0.80 5.10
CA THR A 9 -2.12 1.22 3.80
C THR A 9 -3.42 2.02 3.87
N GLU A 10 -4.14 1.95 4.98
CA GLU A 10 -5.36 2.73 5.23
C GLU A 10 -5.08 4.11 5.83
N LEU A 11 -3.82 4.41 6.17
CA LEU A 11 -3.47 5.75 6.65
C LEU A 11 -3.81 6.78 5.57
N PRO A 12 -4.53 7.86 5.93
CA PRO A 12 -4.83 8.92 4.99
C PRO A 12 -3.51 9.48 4.44
N PHE A 13 -3.52 9.88 3.16
CA PHE A 13 -2.45 10.68 2.59
C PHE A 13 -2.37 11.98 3.40
N ASN A 14 -1.51 11.99 4.40
CA ASN A 14 -1.18 13.16 5.18
C ASN A 14 0.01 13.81 4.50
N ASP A 15 -0.10 15.09 4.15
CA ASP A 15 1.02 15.84 3.56
C ASP A 15 2.17 16.04 4.57
N ASP A 16 1.90 15.79 5.86
CA ASP A 16 2.90 15.71 6.91
C ASP A 16 3.48 14.28 7.04
N LEU A 17 4.66 14.12 6.45
CA LEU A 17 5.41 12.86 6.46
C LEU A 17 5.88 12.44 7.86
N GLU A 18 6.23 13.39 8.72
CA GLU A 18 6.73 13.09 10.08
C GLU A 18 5.60 12.54 10.95
N ALA A 19 4.43 13.18 10.88
CA ALA A 19 3.23 12.67 11.58
C ALA A 19 2.84 11.25 11.12
N ALA A 20 3.02 10.94 9.82
CA ALA A 20 2.77 9.60 9.29
C ALA A 20 3.80 8.58 9.81
N VAL A 21 5.08 8.95 9.92
CA VAL A 21 6.14 8.11 10.48
C VAL A 21 5.85 7.80 11.96
N ASP A 22 5.49 8.81 12.75
CA ASP A 22 5.14 8.66 14.15
C ASP A 22 3.95 7.71 14.35
N GLU A 23 2.92 7.84 13.51
CA GLU A 23 1.75 6.97 13.56
C GLU A 23 2.09 5.52 13.21
N VAL A 24 2.92 5.29 12.19
CA VAL A 24 3.38 3.93 11.83
C VAL A 24 4.22 3.31 12.95
N LEU A 25 5.11 4.09 13.57
CA LEU A 25 5.89 3.65 14.73
C LEU A 25 4.99 3.31 15.92
N ARG A 26 4.00 4.17 16.21
CA ARG A 26 3.01 3.96 17.27
C ARG A 26 2.21 2.67 17.05
N LEU A 27 1.73 2.44 15.83
CA LEU A 27 0.99 1.21 15.44
C LEU A 27 1.86 -0.05 15.53
N SER A 28 3.18 0.11 15.40
CA SER A 28 4.16 -0.98 15.51
C SER A 28 4.69 -1.17 16.93
N GLY A 29 4.13 -0.47 17.93
CA GLY A 29 4.59 -0.54 19.32
C GLY A 29 6.00 0.02 19.54
N GLY A 30 6.46 0.91 18.65
CA GLY A 30 7.81 1.47 18.67
C GLY A 30 8.89 0.59 18.03
N ASP A 31 8.54 -0.59 17.51
CA ASP A 31 9.51 -1.43 16.79
C ASP A 31 9.71 -0.96 15.34
N ALA A 32 10.86 -0.32 15.11
CA ALA A 32 11.26 0.19 13.80
C ALA A 32 11.34 -0.90 12.71
N ARG A 33 11.76 -2.14 13.03
CA ARG A 33 11.83 -3.20 12.01
C ARG A 33 10.43 -3.64 11.59
N THR A 34 9.52 -3.73 12.54
CA THR A 34 8.13 -4.08 12.28
C THR A 34 7.41 -2.99 11.48
N ALA A 35 7.64 -1.71 11.83
CA ALA A 35 7.16 -0.55 11.08
C ALA A 35 7.61 -0.56 9.61
N VAL A 36 8.93 -0.68 9.38
CA VAL A 36 9.49 -0.72 8.01
C VAL A 36 8.94 -1.90 7.22
N ARG A 37 8.81 -3.08 7.85
CA ARG A 37 8.23 -4.26 7.20
C ARG A 37 6.77 -4.04 6.80
N ALA A 38 5.98 -3.38 7.65
CA ALA A 38 4.58 -3.09 7.36
C ALA A 38 4.44 -2.13 6.16
N VAL A 39 5.26 -1.08 6.11
CA VAL A 39 5.29 -0.12 4.99
C VAL A 39 5.68 -0.82 3.67
N LEU A 40 6.74 -1.62 3.66
CA LEU A 40 7.18 -2.33 2.46
C LEU A 40 6.13 -3.32 1.94
N LEU A 41 5.44 -4.02 2.84
CA LEU A 41 4.34 -4.91 2.47
C LEU A 41 3.14 -4.13 1.90
N GLY A 42 2.79 -3.00 2.52
CA GLY A 42 1.75 -2.10 2.04
C GLY A 42 2.02 -1.60 0.62
N GLN A 43 3.24 -1.13 0.36
CA GLN A 43 3.64 -0.66 -0.97
C GLN A 43 3.61 -1.78 -2.02
N ARG A 44 4.09 -2.99 -1.70
CA ARG A 44 3.97 -4.13 -2.62
C ARG A 44 2.52 -4.47 -2.94
N SER A 45 1.63 -4.42 -1.95
CA SER A 45 0.19 -4.62 -2.15
C SER A 45 -0.39 -3.65 -3.17
N ILE A 46 -0.03 -2.37 -3.02
CA ILE A 46 -0.50 -1.29 -3.90
C ILE A 46 0.01 -1.57 -5.32
N VAL A 47 1.31 -1.83 -5.48
CA VAL A 47 1.90 -2.13 -6.80
C VAL A 47 1.26 -3.37 -7.45
N GLU A 48 1.05 -4.45 -6.71
CA GLU A 48 0.38 -5.66 -7.21
C GLU A 48 -1.09 -5.38 -7.60
N SER A 49 -1.81 -4.57 -6.82
CA SER A 49 -3.21 -4.20 -7.11
C SER A 49 -3.31 -3.30 -8.34
N TYR A 50 -2.43 -2.31 -8.47
CA TYR A 50 -2.42 -1.40 -9.62
C TYR A 50 -1.93 -2.09 -10.90
N SER A 51 -0.92 -2.96 -10.83
CA SER A 51 -0.45 -3.73 -12.00
C SER A 51 -1.52 -4.68 -12.53
N SER A 52 -2.32 -5.27 -11.64
CA SER A 52 -3.52 -6.06 -11.97
C SER A 52 -4.59 -5.22 -12.70
N LEU A 53 -4.91 -4.03 -12.19
CA LEU A 53 -5.91 -3.13 -12.79
C LEU A 53 -5.46 -2.61 -14.16
N ILE A 54 -4.20 -2.21 -14.29
CA ILE A 54 -3.61 -1.74 -15.55
C ILE A 54 -3.62 -2.86 -16.60
N SER A 55 -3.20 -4.08 -16.22
CA SER A 55 -3.22 -5.24 -17.13
C SER A 55 -4.63 -5.58 -17.61
N THR A 56 -5.63 -5.48 -16.72
CA THR A 56 -7.04 -5.71 -17.07
C THR A 56 -7.60 -4.62 -18.00
N GLY A 57 -7.17 -3.37 -17.83
CA GLY A 57 -7.55 -2.23 -18.69
C GLY A 57 -7.04 -2.36 -20.13
N TYR A 58 -5.82 -2.85 -20.33
CA TYR A 58 -5.28 -3.13 -21.66
C TYR A 58 -6.00 -4.30 -22.34
N ALA A 59 -6.29 -5.39 -21.60
CA ALA A 59 -7.00 -6.54 -22.15
C ALA A 59 -8.43 -6.20 -22.65
N ARG A 60 -9.14 -5.30 -21.95
CA ARG A 60 -10.50 -4.87 -22.35
C ARG A 60 -10.51 -3.96 -23.58
N THR A 61 -9.44 -3.17 -23.79
CA THR A 61 -9.33 -2.26 -24.94
C THR A 61 -8.96 -3.00 -26.24
N GLY A 62 -8.17 -4.07 -26.13
CA GLY A 62 -7.81 -4.94 -27.28
C GLY A 62 -8.95 -5.84 -27.79
N ALA A 63 -10.07 -5.92 -27.08
CA ALA A 63 -11.20 -6.81 -27.38
C ALA A 63 -12.40 -6.09 -28.02
N ARG A 64 -12.21 -4.91 -28.63
CA ARG A 64 -13.25 -4.29 -29.46
C ARG A 64 -13.21 -4.98 -30.83
N PRO A 65 -14.22 -5.81 -31.20
CA PRO A 65 -14.28 -6.35 -32.54
C PRO A 65 -14.57 -5.19 -33.50
N CYS A 66 -13.74 -5.08 -34.54
CA CYS A 66 -13.97 -4.24 -35.71
C CYS A 66 -15.21 -4.74 -36.48
#